data_AF-A0A087NAU4-F1
#
_entry.id   AF-A0A087NAU4-F1
#
_cell.length_a   1.000
_cell.length_b   1.000
_cell.length_c   1.000
_cell.angle_alpha   90.00
_cell.angle_beta   90.00
_cell.angle_gamma   90.00
#
_symmetry.space_group_name_H-M   'P 1'
#
loop_
_entity.id
_entity.type
_entity.pdbx_description
1 polymer ?
#
loop_
_entity_poly.entity_id
_entity_poly.type
_entity_poly.pdbx_seq_one_letter_code
_entity_poly.pdbx_strand_id
1 'polypeptide(L)'
;MNNREGISNVQIPPSPFDLTPDLLTAIVSPIIPGAGVSGLTIVKSHEYGDGDVSTSARATATLDYAAGSPAGLPRDVILKLSFDPGKKGTDAWYCQLDGLFANEVNFYNRIRPGLAIEAPGSLGGHFDPETKRYLFIMEDVTKRGATFPSNLDEVGVDNVKRILDAIAKVHATYWESDRFAGDLSWVETHLSGGVETHMRSVIPEEVK
;
A
#
# COMPACT_ATOMS: atom_id res chain seq x y z
N MET A 1 -21.83 -18.34 10.57
CA MET A 1 -22.53 -18.03 9.31
C MET A 1 -21.71 -16.96 8.61
N ASN A 2 -20.89 -17.37 7.65
CA ASN A 2 -19.99 -16.48 6.91
C ASN A 2 -20.74 -15.88 5.72
N ASN A 3 -21.16 -14.61 5.83
CA ASN A 3 -21.43 -13.80 4.65
C ASN A 3 -20.09 -13.39 4.04
N ARG A 4 -19.51 -14.27 3.21
CA ARG A 4 -18.50 -13.89 2.22
C ARG A 4 -19.18 -13.80 0.85
N GLU A 5 -20.05 -12.81 0.68
CA GLU A 5 -20.38 -12.31 -0.65
C GLU A 5 -19.86 -10.87 -0.69
N GLY A 6 -18.71 -10.68 -1.30
CA GLY A 6 -18.07 -9.38 -1.38
C GLY A 6 -16.79 -9.47 -2.18
N ILE A 7 -16.82 -8.84 -3.37
CA ILE A 7 -15.73 -8.67 -4.33
C ILE A 7 -15.41 -9.92 -5.16
N SER A 8 -16.38 -10.42 -5.94
CA SER A 8 -16.04 -11.22 -7.12
C SER A 8 -15.70 -10.27 -8.27
N ASN A 9 -14.41 -10.17 -8.59
CA ASN A 9 -13.83 -9.63 -9.83
C ASN A 9 -13.41 -8.14 -9.87
N VAL A 10 -12.64 -7.67 -8.87
CA VAL A 10 -11.85 -6.44 -9.01
C VAL A 10 -10.58 -6.75 -9.78
N GLN A 11 -10.60 -6.51 -11.09
CA GLN A 11 -9.43 -6.66 -11.95
C GLN A 11 -8.61 -5.37 -11.96
N ILE A 12 -7.38 -5.44 -11.48
CA ILE A 12 -6.45 -4.30 -11.48
C ILE A 12 -5.75 -4.29 -12.85
N PRO A 13 -5.75 -3.17 -13.60
CA PRO A 13 -5.11 -3.06 -14.91
C PRO A 13 -3.61 -2.69 -14.82
N PRO A 14 -2.75 -3.10 -15.79
CA PRO A 14 -1.29 -2.90 -15.75
C PRO A 14 -0.86 -1.46 -15.54
N SER A 15 -1.51 -0.56 -16.27
CA SER A 15 -1.19 0.85 -16.31
C SER A 15 -2.06 1.65 -15.33
N PRO A 16 -1.50 2.67 -14.65
CA PRO A 16 -2.31 3.61 -13.87
C PRO A 16 -3.30 4.39 -14.74
N PHE A 17 -3.05 4.53 -16.05
CA PHE A 17 -3.94 5.24 -16.98
C PHE A 17 -5.20 4.45 -17.35
N ASP A 18 -5.22 3.15 -17.07
CA ASP A 18 -6.35 2.27 -17.35
C ASP A 18 -7.27 2.11 -16.11
N LEU A 19 -6.92 2.76 -14.99
CA LEU A 19 -7.73 2.76 -13.77
C LEU A 19 -9.03 3.54 -13.98
N THR A 20 -10.12 3.04 -13.39
CA THR A 20 -11.45 3.65 -13.51
C THR A 20 -11.99 4.14 -12.16
N PRO A 21 -12.88 5.15 -12.15
CA PRO A 21 -13.58 5.58 -10.94
C PRO A 21 -14.35 4.44 -10.25
N ASP A 22 -14.96 3.54 -11.02
CA ASP A 22 -15.69 2.38 -10.47
C ASP A 22 -14.75 1.42 -9.73
N LEU A 23 -13.57 1.15 -10.30
CA LEU A 23 -12.54 0.35 -9.66
C LEU A 23 -12.07 0.98 -8.33
N LEU A 24 -11.77 2.28 -8.35
CA LEU A 24 -11.38 3.01 -7.13
C LEU A 24 -12.51 3.00 -6.10
N THR A 25 -13.76 3.17 -6.52
CA THR A 25 -14.94 3.09 -5.63
C THR A 25 -15.08 1.71 -4.98
N ALA A 26 -14.87 0.64 -5.73
CA ALA A 26 -14.91 -0.72 -5.21
C ALA A 26 -13.83 -0.98 -4.14
N ILE A 27 -12.71 -0.27 -4.20
CA ILE A 27 -11.60 -0.37 -3.23
C ILE A 27 -11.83 0.54 -2.01
N VAL A 28 -12.34 1.76 -2.22
CA VAL A 28 -12.49 2.76 -1.16
C VAL A 28 -13.73 2.51 -0.30
N SER A 29 -14.88 2.18 -0.90
CA SER A 29 -16.15 2.07 -0.18
C SER A 29 -16.19 1.02 0.95
N PRO A 30 -15.49 -0.13 0.88
CA PRO A 30 -15.41 -1.06 2.01
C PRO A 30 -14.60 -0.51 3.21
N ILE A 31 -13.67 0.40 2.96
CA ILE A 31 -12.82 1.02 3.99
C ILE A 31 -13.49 2.28 4.56
N ILE A 32 -14.14 3.06 3.69
CA ILE A 32 -14.80 4.33 4.02
C ILE A 32 -16.26 4.24 3.55
N PRO A 33 -17.19 3.82 4.42
CA PRO A 33 -18.59 3.67 4.05
C PRO A 33 -19.19 4.95 3.45
N GLY A 34 -19.84 4.81 2.29
CA GLY A 34 -20.48 5.91 1.58
C GLY A 34 -19.53 6.73 0.68
N ALA A 35 -18.22 6.47 0.68
CA ALA A 35 -17.31 7.10 -0.25
C ALA A 35 -17.44 6.49 -1.66
N GLY A 36 -17.57 7.35 -2.67
CA GLY A 36 -17.53 6.98 -4.07
C GLY A 36 -16.62 7.91 -4.86
N VAL A 37 -15.88 7.37 -5.81
CA VAL A 37 -15.02 8.14 -6.72
C VAL A 37 -15.80 8.35 -8.02
N SER A 38 -15.95 9.61 -8.43
CA SER A 38 -16.62 10.00 -9.67
C SER A 38 -15.65 10.40 -10.78
N GLY A 39 -14.39 10.68 -10.43
CA GLY A 39 -13.37 11.08 -11.39
C GLY A 39 -11.97 10.74 -10.92
N LEU A 40 -11.10 10.42 -11.87
CA LEU A 40 -9.69 10.14 -11.67
C LEU A 40 -8.90 10.89 -12.74
N THR A 41 -7.90 11.65 -12.32
CA THR A 41 -6.91 12.27 -13.22
C THR A 41 -5.52 11.82 -12.81
N ILE A 42 -4.81 11.12 -13.71
CA ILE A 42 -3.39 10.80 -13.51
C ILE A 42 -2.56 12.05 -13.81
N VAL A 43 -1.87 12.56 -12.79
CA VAL A 43 -1.00 13.75 -12.89
C VAL A 43 0.38 13.34 -13.38
N LYS A 44 0.92 12.25 -12.82
CA LYS A 44 2.25 11.75 -13.16
C LYS A 44 2.33 10.24 -12.94
N SER A 45 2.87 9.51 -13.90
CA SER A 45 3.35 8.14 -13.72
C SER A 45 4.83 8.21 -13.33
N HIS A 46 5.23 7.49 -12.28
CA HIS A 46 6.64 7.35 -11.88
C HIS A 46 7.05 5.93 -12.24
N GLU A 47 7.72 5.80 -13.39
CA GLU A 47 7.97 4.51 -14.01
C GLU A 47 9.37 3.99 -13.66
N TYR A 48 9.52 2.67 -13.71
CA TYR A 48 10.82 2.06 -13.54
C TYR A 48 11.80 2.58 -14.60
N GLY A 49 12.95 3.09 -14.16
CA GLY A 49 13.98 3.63 -15.05
C GLY A 49 14.05 5.16 -15.15
N ASP A 50 13.09 5.89 -14.56
CA ASP A 50 13.11 7.37 -14.51
C ASP A 50 14.08 7.95 -13.46
N GLY A 51 15.10 7.18 -13.07
CA GLY A 51 15.97 7.48 -11.92
C GLY A 51 15.39 7.08 -10.56
N ASP A 52 14.15 6.57 -10.54
CA ASP A 52 13.51 6.00 -9.37
C ASP A 52 13.76 4.48 -9.30
N VAL A 53 14.36 4.02 -8.20
CA VAL A 53 14.43 2.60 -7.85
C VAL A 53 13.29 2.30 -6.86
N SER A 54 12.36 1.44 -7.25
CA SER A 54 11.24 1.04 -6.40
C SER A 54 10.93 -0.45 -6.58
N THR A 55 10.23 -1.03 -5.60
CA THR A 55 9.69 -2.40 -5.65
C THR A 55 8.26 -2.45 -6.20
N SER A 56 7.72 -1.30 -6.61
CA SER A 56 6.36 -1.13 -7.14
C SER A 56 6.30 0.07 -8.07
N ALA A 57 5.35 0.09 -8.99
CA ALA A 57 5.01 1.29 -9.75
C ALA A 57 4.27 2.31 -8.87
N ARG A 58 4.39 3.59 -9.20
CA ARG A 58 3.68 4.68 -8.51
C ARG A 58 3.07 5.64 -9.52
N ALA A 59 1.94 6.23 -9.16
CA ALA A 59 1.38 7.37 -9.88
C ALA A 59 0.86 8.43 -8.90
N THR A 60 1.05 9.69 -9.24
CA THR A 60 0.36 10.81 -8.58
C THR A 60 -0.94 11.05 -9.32
N ALA A 61 -2.05 11.17 -8.59
CA ALA A 61 -3.36 11.38 -9.17
C ALA A 61 -4.21 12.35 -8.33
N THR A 62 -5.25 12.90 -8.96
CA THR A 62 -6.29 13.67 -8.28
C THR A 62 -7.63 12.95 -8.44
N LEU A 63 -8.38 12.85 -7.35
CA LEU A 63 -9.70 12.24 -7.29
C LEU A 63 -10.81 13.29 -7.18
N ASP A 64 -11.91 13.02 -7.88
CA ASP A 64 -13.20 13.62 -7.63
C ASP A 64 -14.12 12.61 -6.94
N TYR A 65 -14.88 13.07 -5.96
CA TYR A 65 -15.78 12.23 -5.18
C TYR A 65 -17.23 12.44 -5.61
N ALA A 66 -17.98 11.34 -5.65
CA ALA A 66 -19.40 11.33 -5.93
C ALA A 66 -20.18 12.14 -4.89
N ALA A 67 -21.29 12.73 -5.30
CA ALA A 67 -22.20 13.45 -4.41
C ALA A 67 -22.64 12.55 -3.24
N GLY A 68 -22.58 13.08 -2.02
CA GLY A 68 -22.89 12.33 -0.79
C GLY A 68 -21.71 11.58 -0.17
N SER A 69 -20.53 11.59 -0.81
CA SER A 69 -19.31 11.05 -0.19
C SER A 69 -18.95 11.83 1.08
N PRO A 70 -18.30 11.19 2.07
CA PRO A 70 -17.81 11.87 3.27
C PRO A 70 -16.94 13.09 2.94
N ALA A 71 -17.08 14.14 3.75
CA ALA A 71 -16.25 15.33 3.62
C ALA A 71 -14.81 15.07 4.10
N GLY A 72 -13.86 15.85 3.59
CA GLY A 72 -12.46 15.83 4.06
C GLY A 72 -11.61 14.67 3.52
N LEU A 73 -12.11 13.90 2.56
CA LEU A 73 -11.31 12.87 1.90
C LEU A 73 -10.17 13.51 1.08
N PRO A 74 -8.94 12.96 1.12
CA PRO A 74 -7.82 13.46 0.34
C PRO A 74 -8.13 13.40 -1.15
N ARG A 75 -7.98 14.53 -1.85
CA ARG A 75 -8.17 14.61 -3.31
C ARG A 75 -6.90 14.28 -4.05
N ASP A 76 -5.77 14.80 -3.59
CA ASP A 76 -4.45 14.48 -4.14
C ASP A 76 -3.94 13.19 -3.49
N VAL A 77 -3.64 12.21 -4.32
CA VAL A 77 -3.31 10.86 -3.89
C VAL A 77 -2.06 10.32 -4.60
N ILE A 78 -1.39 9.42 -3.90
CA ILE A 78 -0.41 8.51 -4.48
C ILE A 78 -1.08 7.15 -4.66
N LEU A 79 -0.98 6.63 -5.87
CA LEU A 79 -1.35 5.28 -6.25
C LEU A 79 -0.10 4.43 -6.25
N LYS A 80 -0.10 3.34 -5.49
CA LYS A 80 0.96 2.34 -5.49
C LYS A 80 0.45 1.08 -6.16
N LEU A 81 1.18 0.58 -7.16
CA LEU A 81 0.72 -0.49 -8.04
C LEU A 81 1.81 -1.54 -8.26
N SER A 82 1.41 -2.76 -8.60
CA SER A 82 2.32 -3.72 -9.21
C SER A 82 2.86 -3.18 -10.54
N PHE A 83 4.11 -3.52 -10.87
CA PHE A 83 4.70 -3.17 -12.16
C PHE A 83 3.88 -3.73 -13.34
N ASP A 84 4.00 -3.03 -14.47
CA ASP A 84 3.48 -3.51 -15.75
C ASP A 84 4.40 -4.63 -16.27
N PRO A 85 3.91 -5.87 -16.43
CA PRO A 85 4.70 -6.99 -16.96
C PRO A 85 5.20 -6.76 -18.39
N GLY A 86 4.58 -5.84 -19.15
CA GLY A 86 5.01 -5.50 -20.50
C GLY A 86 6.25 -4.58 -20.56
N LYS A 87 6.69 -4.02 -19.43
CA LYS A 87 7.83 -3.08 -19.42
C LYS A 87 9.16 -3.81 -19.26
N LYS A 88 10.16 -3.37 -20.03
CA LYS A 88 11.52 -3.95 -19.96
C LYS A 88 12.13 -3.72 -18.57
N GLY A 89 12.80 -4.75 -18.06
CA GLY A 89 13.33 -4.79 -16.70
C GLY A 89 12.36 -5.48 -15.74
N THR A 90 11.05 -5.36 -16.01
CA THR A 90 9.87 -6.05 -15.43
C THR A 90 10.15 -7.27 -14.57
N ASP A 91 10.84 -8.16 -15.26
CA ASP A 91 10.82 -9.59 -15.10
C ASP A 91 11.47 -10.04 -13.79
N ALA A 92 12.47 -9.29 -13.31
CA ALA A 92 13.22 -9.62 -12.10
C ALA A 92 12.44 -9.35 -10.80
N TRP A 93 11.46 -8.43 -10.83
CA TRP A 93 10.68 -8.01 -9.66
C TRP A 93 9.21 -8.47 -9.74
N TYR A 94 8.80 -8.94 -10.93
CA TYR A 94 7.52 -9.62 -11.14
C TYR A 94 7.44 -10.96 -10.39
N CYS A 95 8.58 -11.53 -10.00
CA CYS A 95 8.62 -12.82 -9.31
C CYS A 95 8.63 -12.65 -7.78
N GLN A 96 7.48 -12.91 -7.15
CA GLN A 96 7.33 -13.38 -5.75
C GLN A 96 7.28 -12.37 -4.59
N LEU A 97 7.05 -11.07 -4.83
CA LEU A 97 6.79 -10.11 -3.74
C LEU A 97 5.32 -10.10 -3.25
N ASP A 98 4.56 -11.15 -3.53
CA ASP A 98 3.11 -11.19 -3.26
C ASP A 98 2.77 -11.09 -1.77
N GLY A 99 3.59 -11.74 -0.92
CA GLY A 99 3.51 -11.58 0.54
C GLY A 99 3.69 -10.12 0.99
N LEU A 100 4.59 -9.35 0.35
CA LEU A 100 4.78 -7.93 0.68
C LEU A 100 3.58 -7.09 0.28
N PHE A 101 3.01 -7.32 -0.91
CA PHE A 101 1.85 -6.57 -1.40
C PHE A 101 0.60 -6.87 -0.55
N ALA A 102 0.36 -8.14 -0.24
CA ALA A 102 -0.73 -8.55 0.65
C ALA A 102 -0.56 -7.93 2.05
N ASN A 103 0.65 -7.94 2.61
CA ASN A 103 0.92 -7.36 3.92
C ASN A 103 0.74 -5.84 3.93
N GLU A 104 1.17 -5.14 2.88
CA GLU A 104 0.99 -3.69 2.78
C GLU A 104 -0.49 -3.31 2.73
N VAL A 105 -1.28 -3.96 1.86
CA VAL A 105 -2.74 -3.73 1.78
C VAL A 105 -3.40 -4.02 3.12
N ASN A 106 -3.09 -5.16 3.76
CA ASN A 106 -3.70 -5.52 5.04
C ASN A 106 -3.26 -4.60 6.18
N PHE A 107 -2.00 -4.14 6.19
CA PHE A 107 -1.52 -3.17 7.19
C PHE A 107 -2.37 -1.89 7.12
N TYR A 108 -2.51 -1.30 5.93
CA TYR A 108 -3.21 -0.04 5.80
C TYR A 108 -4.73 -0.16 5.97
N ASN A 109 -5.32 -1.27 5.56
CA ASN A 109 -6.75 -1.50 5.74
C ASN A 109 -7.13 -1.86 7.19
N ARG A 110 -6.25 -2.55 7.95
CA ARG A 110 -6.65 -3.24 9.20
C ARG A 110 -5.84 -2.86 10.44
N ILE A 111 -4.60 -2.41 10.28
CA ILE A 111 -3.67 -2.08 11.37
C ILE A 111 -3.51 -0.56 11.52
N ARG A 112 -3.25 0.15 10.41
CA ARG A 112 -3.07 1.60 10.36
C ARG A 112 -4.21 2.39 11.01
N PRO A 113 -5.50 2.03 10.85
CA PRO A 113 -6.60 2.78 11.49
C PRO A 113 -6.55 2.76 13.02
N GLY A 114 -5.90 1.75 13.62
CA GLY A 114 -5.71 1.65 15.07
C GLY A 114 -4.47 2.39 15.61
N LEU A 115 -3.69 3.06 14.77
CA LEU A 115 -2.41 3.68 15.15
C LEU A 115 -2.50 5.21 15.20
N ALA A 116 -2.11 5.78 16.34
CA ALA A 116 -1.95 7.22 16.54
C ALA A 116 -0.53 7.69 16.16
N ILE A 117 -0.16 7.50 14.88
CA ILE A 117 1.14 7.89 14.30
C ILE A 117 0.96 8.84 13.12
N GLU A 118 1.99 9.65 12.86
CA GLU A 118 2.08 10.49 11.67
C GLU A 118 2.37 9.59 10.45
N ALA A 119 1.36 9.39 9.62
CA ALA A 119 1.42 8.58 8.41
C ALA A 119 0.29 8.99 7.47
N PRO A 120 0.42 8.79 6.15
CA PRO A 120 -0.59 9.18 5.17
C PRO A 120 -1.98 8.69 5.54
N GLY A 121 -3.01 9.50 5.26
CA GLY A 121 -4.38 8.99 5.18
C GLY A 121 -4.46 7.90 4.13
N SER A 122 -5.10 6.78 4.45
CA SER A 122 -5.34 5.69 3.51
C SER A 122 -6.79 5.70 3.07
N LEU A 123 -7.03 5.62 1.75
CA LEU A 123 -8.37 5.44 1.20
C LEU A 123 -8.71 3.95 1.01
N GLY A 124 -7.70 3.08 1.04
CA GLY A 124 -7.86 1.63 0.93
C GLY A 124 -6.90 1.00 -0.07
N GLY A 125 -6.82 -0.33 -0.02
CA GLY A 125 -6.09 -1.12 -1.00
C GLY A 125 -6.74 -2.46 -1.28
N HIS A 126 -6.38 -3.03 -2.44
CA HIS A 126 -6.78 -4.37 -2.83
C HIS A 126 -5.57 -5.11 -3.41
N PHE A 127 -5.41 -6.37 -2.99
CA PHE A 127 -4.47 -7.31 -3.55
C PHE A 127 -5.26 -8.48 -4.12
N ASP A 128 -5.06 -8.75 -5.40
CA ASP A 128 -5.65 -9.88 -6.11
C ASP A 128 -4.68 -11.08 -6.05
N PRO A 129 -5.02 -12.15 -5.32
CA PRO A 129 -4.15 -13.32 -5.19
C PRO A 129 -4.03 -14.15 -6.47
N GLU A 130 -4.94 -14.01 -7.44
CA GLU A 130 -4.90 -14.74 -8.71
C GLU A 130 -3.90 -14.09 -9.68
N THR A 131 -4.04 -12.79 -9.91
CA THR A 131 -3.15 -12.04 -10.81
C THR A 131 -1.87 -11.57 -10.11
N LYS A 132 -1.80 -11.66 -8.77
CA LYS A 132 -0.72 -11.15 -7.92
C LYS A 132 -0.53 -9.64 -8.01
N ARG A 133 -1.57 -8.92 -8.45
CA ARG A 133 -1.54 -7.47 -8.62
C ARG A 133 -2.17 -6.78 -7.43
N TYR A 134 -1.64 -5.62 -7.07
CA TYR A 134 -2.26 -4.78 -6.06
C TYR A 134 -2.38 -3.34 -6.51
N LEU A 135 -3.35 -2.66 -5.90
CA LEU A 135 -3.51 -1.22 -5.95
C LEU A 135 -3.71 -0.75 -4.52
N PHE A 136 -2.96 0.28 -4.15
CA PHE A 136 -3.09 0.95 -2.88
C PHE A 136 -3.21 2.46 -3.09
N ILE A 137 -4.18 3.08 -2.41
CA ILE A 137 -4.55 4.50 -2.58
C ILE A 137 -4.31 5.21 -1.25
N MET A 138 -3.41 6.19 -1.27
CA MET A 138 -3.05 6.97 -0.09
C MET A 138 -2.98 8.46 -0.39
N GLU A 139 -3.18 9.29 0.62
CA GLU A 139 -2.98 10.73 0.59
C GLU A 139 -1.58 11.11 0.07
N ASP A 140 -1.50 12.10 -0.81
CA ASP A 140 -0.25 12.79 -1.10
C ASP A 140 0.12 13.74 0.06
N VAL A 141 0.97 13.27 0.97
CA VAL A 141 1.38 14.02 2.15
C VAL A 141 2.24 15.25 1.84
N THR A 142 2.73 15.42 0.61
CA THR A 142 3.43 16.65 0.22
C THR A 142 2.50 17.87 0.30
N LYS A 143 1.18 17.66 0.17
CA LYS A 143 0.17 18.71 0.35
C LYS A 143 0.05 19.21 1.79
N ARG A 144 0.54 18.42 2.76
CA ARG A 144 0.68 18.83 4.16
C ARG A 144 2.07 19.40 4.48
N GLY A 145 2.92 19.62 3.47
CA GLY A 145 4.28 20.14 3.63
C GLY A 145 5.31 19.07 3.97
N ALA A 146 4.99 17.78 3.80
CA ALA A 146 5.98 16.72 3.99
C ALA A 146 7.09 16.80 2.93
N THR A 147 8.32 16.57 3.35
CA THR A 147 9.50 16.49 2.49
C THR A 147 10.14 15.11 2.59
N PHE A 148 10.63 14.58 1.47
CA PHE A 148 11.29 13.29 1.42
C PHE A 148 12.80 13.49 1.21
N PRO A 149 13.65 13.24 2.22
CA PRO A 149 15.09 13.37 2.07
C PRO A 149 15.67 12.26 1.20
N SER A 150 16.79 12.56 0.55
CA SER A 150 17.66 11.59 -0.12
C SER A 150 18.42 10.76 0.92
N ASN A 151 18.87 9.56 0.52
CA ASN A 151 19.80 8.76 1.32
C ASN A 151 21.18 9.40 1.48
N LEU A 152 21.47 10.46 0.71
CA LEU A 152 22.69 11.26 0.80
C LEU A 152 22.56 12.44 1.79
N ASP A 153 21.34 12.75 2.24
CA ASP A 153 21.10 13.86 3.14
C ASP A 153 21.46 13.49 4.58
N GLU A 154 21.95 14.47 5.34
CA GLU A 154 22.21 14.28 6.77
C GLU A 154 20.89 14.14 7.55
N VAL A 155 20.81 13.09 8.37
CA VAL A 155 19.66 12.87 9.26
C VAL A 155 20.04 13.30 10.67
N GLY A 156 19.49 14.44 11.12
CA GLY A 156 19.70 14.94 12.47
C GLY A 156 19.09 14.05 13.56
N VAL A 157 19.63 14.14 14.78
CA VAL A 157 19.21 13.35 15.95
C VAL A 157 17.71 13.48 16.24
N ASP A 158 17.13 14.66 16.07
CA ASP A 158 15.70 14.87 16.32
C ASP A 158 14.79 14.14 15.33
N ASN A 159 15.24 13.94 14.08
CA ASN A 159 14.51 13.09 13.12
C ASN A 159 14.55 11.63 13.56
N VAL A 160 15.70 11.15 14.04
CA VAL A 160 15.84 9.78 14.57
C VAL A 160 14.92 9.59 15.78
N LYS A 161 14.87 10.54 16.72
CA LYS A 161 13.94 10.47 17.87
C LYS A 161 12.49 10.34 17.41
N ARG A 162 12.04 11.14 16.44
CA ARG A 162 10.67 11.07 15.91
C ARG A 162 10.36 9.71 15.26
N ILE A 163 11.32 9.13 14.54
CA ILE A 163 11.18 7.78 13.97
C ILE A 163 11.05 6.75 15.08
N LEU A 164 11.91 6.80 16.09
CA LEU A 164 11.85 5.90 17.24
C LEU A 164 10.53 6.03 18.01
N ASP A 165 10.02 7.24 18.21
CA ASP A 165 8.72 7.48 18.84
C ASP A 165 7.58 6.84 18.05
N ALA A 166 7.60 6.93 16.71
CA ALA A 166 6.60 6.30 15.85
C ALA A 166 6.65 4.78 15.95
N ILE A 167 7.84 4.17 15.88
CA ILE A 167 8.03 2.72 16.01
C ILE A 167 7.59 2.23 17.40
N ALA A 168 7.95 2.97 18.46
CA ALA A 168 7.56 2.65 19.82
C ALA A 168 6.03 2.62 19.99
N LYS A 169 5.31 3.58 19.39
CA LYS A 169 3.83 3.59 19.39
C LYS A 169 3.25 2.37 18.68
N VAL A 170 3.82 1.98 17.53
CA VAL A 170 3.37 0.78 16.81
C VAL A 170 3.52 -0.47 17.68
N HIS A 171 4.73 -0.68 18.24
CA HIS A 171 4.99 -1.83 19.09
C HIS A 171 4.13 -1.82 20.35
N ALA A 172 4.02 -0.68 21.06
CA ALA A 172 3.25 -0.59 22.28
C ALA A 172 1.75 -0.84 22.05
N THR A 173 1.18 -0.36 20.93
CA THR A 173 -0.25 -0.53 20.62
C THR A 173 -0.64 -2.00 20.42
N TYR A 174 0.27 -2.78 19.84
CA TYR A 174 0.02 -4.18 19.49
C TYR A 174 0.79 -5.18 20.34
N TRP A 175 1.49 -4.73 21.38
CA TRP A 175 2.26 -5.62 22.27
C TRP A 175 1.34 -6.67 22.89
N GLU A 176 1.66 -7.96 22.66
CA GLU A 176 0.88 -9.12 23.15
C GLU A 176 -0.63 -8.99 22.91
N SER A 177 -1.04 -8.33 21.83
CA SER A 177 -2.45 -8.09 21.57
C SER A 177 -3.20 -9.37 21.25
N ASP A 178 -4.31 -9.62 21.95
CA ASP A 178 -5.24 -10.73 21.66
C ASP A 178 -5.77 -10.70 20.21
N ARG A 179 -5.70 -9.54 19.53
CA ARG A 179 -6.06 -9.41 18.11
C ARG A 179 -5.24 -10.34 17.22
N PHE A 180 -4.01 -10.70 17.60
CA PHE A 180 -3.21 -11.67 16.84
C PHE A 180 -3.79 -13.09 16.87
N ALA A 181 -4.61 -13.43 17.86
CA ALA A 181 -5.39 -14.67 17.85
C ALA A 181 -6.75 -14.52 17.15
N GLY A 182 -7.17 -13.29 16.86
CA GLY A 182 -8.46 -12.95 16.28
C GLY A 182 -8.33 -12.36 14.88
N ASP A 183 -8.75 -11.11 14.72
CA ASP A 183 -8.85 -10.49 13.40
C ASP A 183 -7.48 -10.26 12.72
N LEU A 184 -6.40 -10.17 13.49
CA LEU A 184 -5.02 -10.06 13.00
C LEU A 184 -4.27 -11.40 12.95
N SER A 185 -4.97 -12.54 12.95
CA SER A 185 -4.34 -13.88 12.86
C SER A 185 -3.61 -14.16 11.55
N TRP A 186 -3.75 -13.29 10.56
CA TRP A 186 -3.02 -13.32 9.30
C TRP A 186 -1.61 -12.71 9.42
N VAL A 187 -1.32 -11.95 10.49
CA VAL A 187 -0.04 -11.28 10.66
C VAL A 187 1.03 -12.34 10.87
N GLU A 188 1.90 -12.44 9.88
CA GLU A 188 3.05 -13.33 9.87
C GLU A 188 4.18 -12.81 10.77
N THR A 189 5.09 -13.69 11.17
CA THR A 189 6.27 -13.31 11.94
C THR A 189 7.47 -13.14 11.02
N HIS A 190 8.54 -12.49 11.51
CA HIS A 190 9.81 -12.44 10.77
C HIS A 190 10.50 -13.80 10.60
N LEU A 191 9.94 -14.87 11.18
CA LEU A 191 10.46 -16.25 11.13
C LEU A 191 9.57 -17.21 10.33
N SER A 192 8.42 -16.76 9.85
CA SER A 192 7.45 -17.62 9.18
C SER A 192 6.51 -16.80 8.31
N GLY A 193 6.24 -17.25 7.10
CA GLY A 193 5.24 -16.61 6.24
C GLY A 193 5.70 -16.44 4.79
N GLY A 194 4.84 -15.86 3.95
CA GLY A 194 5.15 -15.60 2.55
C GLY A 194 6.34 -14.68 2.37
N VAL A 195 6.44 -13.62 3.18
CA VAL A 195 7.59 -12.69 3.13
C VAL A 195 8.88 -13.37 3.55
N GLU A 196 8.86 -14.12 4.64
CA GLU A 196 10.04 -14.83 5.14
C GLU A 196 10.52 -15.89 4.14
N THR A 197 9.58 -16.67 3.59
CA THR A 197 9.87 -17.70 2.57
C THR A 197 10.52 -17.06 1.34
N HIS A 198 9.97 -15.95 0.86
CA HIS A 198 10.52 -15.23 -0.28
C HIS A 198 11.93 -14.70 0.02
N MET A 199 12.13 -14.02 1.14
CA MET A 199 13.42 -13.45 1.52
C MET A 199 14.50 -14.51 1.68
N ARG A 200 14.15 -15.74 2.09
CA ARG A 200 15.09 -16.86 2.09
C ARG A 200 15.38 -17.41 0.70
N SER A 201 14.35 -17.58 -0.14
CA SER A 201 14.52 -18.20 -1.46
C SER A 201 15.34 -17.37 -2.44
N VAL A 202 15.45 -16.05 -2.21
CA VAL A 202 16.23 -15.15 -3.06
C VAL A 202 17.70 -15.01 -2.62
N ILE A 203 18.08 -15.57 -1.47
CA ILE A 203 19.49 -15.60 -1.04
C ILE A 203 20.19 -16.71 -1.82
N PRO A 204 21.24 -16.41 -2.61
CA PRO A 204 22.03 -17.45 -3.25
C PRO A 204 22.63 -18.37 -2.17
N GLU A 205 22.36 -19.67 -2.23
CA GLU A 205 23.10 -20.63 -1.40
C GLU A 205 24.55 -20.66 -1.89
N GLU A 206 25.52 -20.38 -1.00
CA GLU A 206 26.91 -20.72 -1.28
C GLU A 206 27.00 -22.24 -1.42
N VAL A 207 27.23 -22.73 -2.64
CA VAL A 207 27.61 -24.11 -2.88
C VAL A 207 28.97 -24.30 -2.19
N LYS A 208 28.98 -24.96 -1.04
CA LYS A 208 30.20 -25.40 -0.37
C LYS A 208 30.84 -26.57 -1.11
#